data_AF-A0A1T5DWT0-F1
#
_entry.id   AF-A0A1T5DWT0-F1
#
_cell.length_a   1.000
_cell.length_b   1.000
_cell.length_c   1.000
_cell.angle_alpha   90.00
_cell.angle_beta   90.00
_cell.angle_gamma   90.00
#
_symmetry.space_group_name_H-M   'P 1'
#
loop_
_entity.id
_entity.type
_entity.pdbx_description
1 polymer ?
#
loop_
_entity_poly.entity_id
_entity_poly.type
_entity_poly.pdbx_seq_one_letter_code
_entity_poly.pdbx_strand_id
1 'polypeptide(L)'
;MNQRFYLPILLFFTVITGFSPSKTGLFEQSADIGNPKLAGSAKYDASTKQYTLKGAGYNIWFERDEFQYLFNKMVGDFTVTADFEFVGTGKDPHRKVGWVVRESMADDASHLSAVLHGDGLSVLQWRVAKGKMMRDPEDEIFSKDKNFQTIQIERKGNNYTMRAAAKGAPLQEVGSHEMDNLNKEVMVGLFICSHNPAVLEEAKFSNVTISKGKK
;
A
#
# COMPACT_ATOMS: atom_id res chain seq x y z
N MET A 1 60.73 18.01 39.74
CA MET A 1 60.02 16.76 40.07
C MET A 1 58.59 16.95 39.59
N ASN A 2 58.31 16.65 38.31
CA ASN A 2 57.03 16.99 37.66
C ASN A 2 56.30 15.71 37.27
N GLN A 3 55.32 15.32 38.08
CA GLN A 3 54.52 14.12 37.88
C GLN A 3 53.34 14.45 36.95
N ARG A 4 53.35 13.90 35.73
CA ARG A 4 52.23 14.05 34.78
C ARG A 4 51.18 12.99 35.08
N PHE A 5 49.98 13.43 35.46
CA PHE A 5 48.78 12.59 35.57
C PHE A 5 48.24 12.30 34.15
N TYR A 6 48.08 11.02 33.82
CA TYR A 6 47.35 10.60 32.62
C TYR A 6 45.93 10.18 33.02
N LEU A 7 44.94 10.87 32.47
CA LEU A 7 43.51 10.54 32.61
C LEU A 7 43.14 9.56 31.49
N PRO A 8 42.64 8.34 31.78
CA PRO A 8 42.23 7.42 30.73
C PRO A 8 40.88 7.86 30.15
N ILE A 9 40.86 8.16 28.85
CA ILE A 9 39.63 8.39 28.09
C ILE A 9 39.00 7.01 27.80
N LEU A 10 37.85 6.74 28.43
CA LEU A 10 37.06 5.54 28.17
C LEU A 10 36.22 5.77 26.90
N LEU A 11 36.58 5.13 25.79
CA LEU A 11 35.77 5.13 24.56
C LEU A 11 34.57 4.19 24.74
N PHE A 12 33.36 4.74 24.80
CA PHE A 12 32.12 3.98 24.68
C PHE A 12 31.87 3.63 23.20
N PHE A 13 32.02 2.36 22.83
CA PHE A 13 31.52 1.84 21.56
C PHE A 13 30.02 1.61 21.66
N THR A 14 29.21 2.52 21.10
CA THR A 14 27.78 2.28 20.91
C THR A 14 27.60 1.27 19.77
N VAL A 15 27.18 0.05 20.11
CA VAL A 15 26.76 -0.95 19.12
C VAL A 15 25.42 -0.51 18.55
N ILE A 16 25.42 0.09 17.37
CA ILE A 16 24.20 0.32 16.59
C ILE A 16 23.81 -1.03 16.00
N THR A 17 22.84 -1.71 16.61
CA THR A 17 22.19 -2.86 15.97
C THR A 17 21.42 -2.35 14.76
N GLY A 18 21.94 -2.61 13.57
CA GLY A 18 21.21 -2.33 12.34
C GLY A 18 19.94 -3.18 12.30
N PHE A 19 18.78 -2.55 12.50
CA PHE A 19 17.50 -3.15 12.14
C PHE A 19 17.49 -3.28 10.61
N SER A 20 17.80 -4.47 10.09
CA SER A 20 17.46 -4.80 8.71
C SER A 20 15.96 -5.07 8.68
N PRO A 21 15.14 -4.31 7.92
CA PRO A 21 13.76 -4.68 7.70
C PRO A 21 13.72 -6.11 7.17
N SER A 22 13.03 -7.01 7.86
CA SER A 22 12.88 -8.37 7.39
C SER A 22 11.89 -8.38 6.23
N LYS A 23 12.35 -8.77 5.05
CA LYS A 23 11.52 -9.00 3.87
C LYS A 23 10.30 -9.86 4.23
N THR A 24 9.12 -9.45 3.76
CA THR A 24 7.86 -10.16 3.98
C THR A 24 7.37 -10.69 2.63
N GLY A 25 7.63 -11.98 2.36
CA GLY A 25 7.31 -12.62 1.09
C GLY A 25 7.98 -11.93 -0.10
N LEU A 26 7.18 -11.37 -1.01
CA LEU A 26 7.62 -10.63 -2.20
C LEU A 26 7.96 -9.16 -1.92
N PHE A 27 7.69 -8.65 -0.72
CA PHE A 27 7.80 -7.23 -0.38
C PHE A 27 8.97 -6.93 0.56
N GLU A 28 9.72 -5.88 0.24
CA GLU A 28 10.93 -5.49 0.96
C GLU A 28 10.63 -4.59 2.18
N GLN A 29 9.50 -3.85 2.18
CA GLN A 29 9.20 -2.87 3.22
C GLN A 29 7.75 -2.96 3.69
N SER A 30 7.54 -2.65 4.97
CA SER A 30 6.23 -2.58 5.61
C SER A 30 6.22 -1.40 6.58
N ALA A 31 5.18 -0.56 6.54
CA ALA A 31 5.03 0.58 7.43
C ALA A 31 3.59 1.09 7.47
N ASP A 32 3.24 1.73 8.57
CA ASP A 32 2.04 2.57 8.65
C ASP A 32 2.30 3.94 7.99
N ILE A 33 1.40 4.36 7.11
CA ILE A 33 1.35 5.71 6.53
C ILE A 33 0.45 6.58 7.40
N GLY A 34 0.87 7.83 7.66
CA GLY A 34 0.03 8.83 8.35
C GLY A 34 -0.08 8.71 9.87
N ASN A 35 0.69 7.82 10.50
CA ASN A 35 0.66 7.58 11.95
C ASN A 35 -0.77 7.27 12.46
N PRO A 36 -1.41 6.19 11.96
CA PRO A 36 -2.75 5.81 12.40
C PRO A 36 -2.75 5.55 13.91
N LYS A 37 -3.90 5.81 14.55
CA LYS A 37 -4.06 5.66 16.00
C LYS A 37 -3.72 4.26 16.52
N LEU A 38 -3.98 3.22 15.73
CA LEU A 38 -3.61 1.84 16.04
C LEU A 38 -2.59 1.37 15.00
N ALA A 39 -1.46 0.84 15.47
CA ALA A 39 -0.40 0.36 14.60
C ALA A 39 -0.85 -0.86 13.78
N GLY A 40 -0.46 -0.87 12.51
CA GLY A 40 -0.68 -1.96 11.58
C GLY A 40 0.35 -3.08 11.72
N SER A 41 0.14 -4.13 10.93
CA SER A 41 1.13 -5.20 10.78
C SER A 41 0.97 -5.90 9.44
N ALA A 42 2.05 -6.52 8.97
CA ALA A 42 2.05 -7.41 7.81
C ALA A 42 2.73 -8.73 8.17
N LYS A 43 2.14 -9.84 7.73
CA LYS A 43 2.69 -11.19 7.86
C LYS A 43 2.58 -11.93 6.56
N TYR A 44 3.50 -12.85 6.30
CA TYR A 44 3.46 -13.76 5.17
C TYR A 44 3.58 -15.20 5.65
N ASP A 45 2.65 -16.04 5.23
CA ASP A 45 2.69 -17.48 5.43
C ASP A 45 3.20 -18.15 4.15
N ALA A 46 4.42 -18.70 4.22
CA ALA A 46 5.06 -19.35 3.08
C ALA A 46 4.40 -20.67 2.67
N SER A 47 3.68 -21.34 3.58
CA SER A 47 3.02 -22.61 3.30
C SER A 47 1.77 -22.43 2.44
N THR A 48 1.03 -21.35 2.69
CA THR A 48 -0.20 -20.99 1.96
C THR A 48 0.02 -19.92 0.90
N LYS A 49 1.21 -19.31 0.87
CA LYS A 49 1.57 -18.16 0.01
C LYS A 49 0.60 -16.97 0.18
N GLN A 50 0.13 -16.77 1.41
CA GLN A 50 -0.83 -15.74 1.77
C GLN A 50 -0.20 -14.67 2.63
N TYR A 51 -0.58 -13.41 2.39
CA TYR A 51 -0.28 -12.30 3.28
C TYR A 51 -1.48 -12.02 4.18
N THR A 52 -1.21 -11.61 5.41
CA THR A 52 -2.23 -11.05 6.30
C THR A 52 -1.77 -9.67 6.71
N LEU A 53 -2.56 -8.65 6.38
CA LEU A 53 -2.34 -7.31 6.89
C LEU A 53 -3.41 -6.97 7.92
N LYS A 54 -2.99 -6.24 8.95
CA LYS A 54 -3.89 -5.54 9.87
C LYS A 54 -3.61 -4.06 9.77
N GLY A 55 -4.64 -3.22 9.74
CA GLY A 55 -4.45 -1.78 9.70
C GLY A 55 -5.66 -1.02 10.21
N ALA A 56 -5.36 0.13 10.79
CA ALA A 56 -6.33 1.16 11.10
C ALA A 56 -6.06 2.38 10.21
N GLY A 57 -6.97 3.34 10.24
CA GLY A 57 -6.74 4.64 9.63
C GLY A 57 -8.03 5.39 9.38
N TYR A 58 -7.91 6.70 9.26
CA TYR A 58 -9.01 7.58 8.93
C TYR A 58 -9.57 7.33 7.52
N ASN A 59 -8.75 7.47 6.47
CA ASN A 59 -9.15 7.24 5.08
C ASN A 59 -7.92 7.27 4.14
N ILE A 60 -8.16 6.95 2.86
CA ILE A 60 -7.30 7.23 1.70
C ILE A 60 -8.20 7.92 0.65
N TRP A 61 -8.37 9.25 0.76
CA TRP A 61 -9.27 10.05 -0.10
C TRP A 61 -9.03 11.57 0.01
N PHE A 62 -9.03 12.09 1.23
CA PHE A 62 -8.89 13.53 1.49
C PHE A 62 -7.42 13.99 1.40
N GLU A 63 -7.00 15.05 2.10
CA GLU A 63 -5.66 15.64 1.97
C GLU A 63 -4.53 14.81 2.57
N ARG A 64 -4.84 13.82 3.41
CA ARG A 64 -3.85 12.90 3.99
C ARG A 64 -4.41 11.50 4.13
N ASP A 65 -3.52 10.51 4.10
CA ASP A 65 -3.83 9.10 4.14
C ASP A 65 -3.40 8.50 5.48
N GLU A 66 -4.18 7.55 6.00
CA GLU A 66 -3.78 6.69 7.12
C GLU A 66 -4.09 5.22 6.80
N PHE A 67 -3.06 4.37 6.77
CA PHE A 67 -3.20 2.94 6.44
C PHE A 67 -1.93 2.13 6.70
N GLN A 68 -2.05 0.80 6.76
CA GLN A 68 -0.91 -0.13 6.78
C GLN A 68 -0.49 -0.49 5.36
N TYR A 69 0.80 -0.37 5.04
CA TYR A 69 1.36 -0.56 3.70
C TYR A 69 2.45 -1.64 3.65
N LEU A 70 2.37 -2.55 2.68
CA LEU A 70 3.38 -3.58 2.40
C LEU A 70 3.84 -3.47 0.94
N PHE A 71 5.10 -3.07 0.69
CA PHE A 71 5.48 -2.51 -0.61
C PHE A 71 6.93 -2.74 -1.05
N ASN A 72 7.15 -2.46 -2.34
CA ASN A 72 8.43 -2.42 -3.02
C ASN A 72 8.63 -1.07 -3.71
N LYS A 73 9.90 -0.65 -3.87
CA LYS A 73 10.26 0.36 -4.86
C LYS A 73 10.41 -0.27 -6.24
N MET A 74 9.80 0.35 -7.25
CA MET A 74 9.75 -0.17 -8.62
C MET A 74 10.03 0.94 -9.61
N VAL A 75 10.77 0.60 -10.67
CA VAL A 75 11.12 1.52 -11.75
C VAL A 75 10.57 1.00 -13.07
N GLY A 76 9.94 1.89 -13.85
CA GLY A 76 9.41 1.58 -15.18
C GLY A 76 8.08 0.84 -15.13
N ASP A 77 7.75 0.18 -16.24
CA ASP A 77 6.49 -0.53 -16.44
C ASP A 77 6.37 -1.75 -15.54
N PHE A 78 5.16 -2.07 -15.11
CA PHE A 78 4.88 -3.25 -14.29
C PHE A 78 3.42 -3.68 -14.39
N THR A 79 3.18 -4.91 -13.94
CA THR A 79 1.84 -5.42 -13.67
C THR A 79 1.85 -6.07 -12.28
N VAL A 80 0.93 -5.66 -11.43
CA VAL A 80 0.70 -6.27 -10.10
C VAL A 80 -0.71 -6.83 -10.04
N THR A 81 -0.88 -8.01 -9.47
CA THR A 81 -2.21 -8.66 -9.35
C THR A 81 -2.28 -9.44 -8.05
N ALA A 82 -3.41 -9.37 -7.35
CA ALA A 82 -3.67 -10.13 -6.13
C ALA A 82 -5.17 -10.38 -5.97
N ASP A 83 -5.49 -11.38 -5.17
CA ASP A 83 -6.82 -11.60 -4.62
C ASP A 83 -6.91 -10.97 -3.22
N PHE A 84 -8.05 -10.35 -2.92
CA PHE A 84 -8.31 -9.60 -1.70
C PHE A 84 -9.50 -10.20 -0.96
N GLU A 85 -9.35 -10.43 0.34
CA GLU A 85 -10.42 -10.95 1.20
C GLU A 85 -10.35 -10.30 2.58
N PHE A 86 -11.39 -9.58 2.98
CA PHE A 86 -11.50 -9.10 4.35
C PHE A 86 -11.80 -10.24 5.32
N VAL A 87 -11.25 -10.16 6.52
CA VAL A 87 -11.58 -11.07 7.63
C VAL A 87 -12.74 -10.49 8.42
N GLY A 88 -13.82 -11.28 8.56
CA GLY A 88 -15.02 -10.88 9.30
C GLY A 88 -15.84 -9.79 8.59
N THR A 89 -16.94 -9.38 9.24
CA THR A 89 -17.90 -8.41 8.68
C THR A 89 -17.40 -6.96 8.73
N GLY A 90 -16.35 -6.67 9.50
CA GLY A 90 -15.81 -5.33 9.71
C GLY A 90 -16.73 -4.41 10.52
N LYS A 91 -16.32 -3.15 10.67
CA LYS A 91 -17.09 -2.09 11.35
C LYS A 91 -17.55 -0.96 10.44
N ASP A 92 -16.76 -0.60 9.45
CA ASP A 92 -17.07 0.46 8.49
C ASP A 92 -17.25 -0.15 7.08
N PRO A 93 -18.38 0.12 6.39
CA PRO A 93 -18.59 -0.39 5.03
C PRO A 93 -17.54 0.11 4.03
N HIS A 94 -16.90 1.25 4.29
CA HIS A 94 -15.87 1.83 3.46
C HIS A 94 -14.45 1.52 3.94
N ARG A 95 -14.25 0.51 4.81
CA ARG A 95 -12.90 -0.09 4.99
C ARG A 95 -12.34 -0.50 3.64
N LYS A 96 -11.04 -0.31 3.42
CA LYS A 96 -10.40 -0.42 2.09
C LYS A 96 -9.24 -1.41 2.11
N VAL A 97 -9.14 -2.20 1.06
CA VAL A 97 -7.93 -2.96 0.69
C VAL A 97 -7.66 -2.79 -0.79
N GLY A 98 -6.44 -3.07 -1.23
CA GLY A 98 -6.14 -3.04 -2.64
C GLY A 98 -4.66 -2.86 -2.94
N TRP A 99 -4.42 -2.31 -4.13
CA TRP A 99 -3.11 -1.87 -4.58
C TRP A 99 -2.99 -0.35 -4.47
N VAL A 100 -1.85 0.14 -4.01
CA VAL A 100 -1.51 1.56 -4.10
C VAL A 100 -0.13 1.74 -4.72
N VAL A 101 -0.08 2.64 -5.70
CA VAL A 101 1.12 3.18 -6.35
C VAL A 101 1.30 4.62 -5.87
N ARG A 102 2.37 4.93 -5.14
CA ARG A 102 2.57 6.25 -4.54
C ARG A 102 3.99 6.77 -4.71
N GLU A 103 4.15 8.09 -4.77
CA GLU A 103 5.44 8.74 -4.99
C GLU A 103 6.40 8.63 -3.78
N SER A 104 5.86 8.62 -2.56
CA SER A 104 6.65 8.70 -1.32
C SER A 104 5.88 8.22 -0.09
N MET A 105 6.59 8.13 1.04
CA MET A 105 6.03 7.70 2.34
C MET A 105 5.28 8.82 3.08
N ALA A 106 5.29 10.05 2.55
CA ALA A 106 4.54 11.16 3.15
C ALA A 106 3.05 10.85 3.12
N ASP A 107 2.30 11.20 4.17
CA ASP A 107 0.88 10.87 4.31
C ASP A 107 -0.02 11.59 3.32
N ASP A 108 0.46 12.69 2.77
CA ASP A 108 -0.20 13.53 1.77
C ASP A 108 0.29 13.28 0.33
N ALA A 109 1.11 12.25 0.11
CA ALA A 109 1.77 11.99 -1.17
C ALA A 109 0.78 11.78 -2.32
N SER A 110 1.16 12.20 -3.53
CA SER A 110 0.44 11.77 -4.73
C SER A 110 0.48 10.25 -4.88
N HIS A 111 -0.66 9.69 -5.28
CA HIS A 111 -0.81 8.27 -5.52
C HIS A 111 -1.96 7.97 -6.47
N LEU A 112 -1.99 6.73 -6.94
CA LEU A 112 -3.12 6.08 -7.57
C LEU A 112 -3.36 4.75 -6.86
N SER A 113 -4.61 4.42 -6.58
CA SER A 113 -4.98 3.19 -5.88
C SER A 113 -6.17 2.51 -6.54
N ALA A 114 -6.06 1.19 -6.69
CA ALA A 114 -7.16 0.32 -7.11
C ALA A 114 -7.70 -0.36 -5.85
N VAL A 115 -8.94 -0.03 -5.49
CA VAL A 115 -9.51 -0.25 -4.17
C VAL A 115 -10.68 -1.23 -4.23
N LEU A 116 -10.78 -2.11 -3.24
CA LEU A 116 -11.97 -2.84 -2.86
C LEU A 116 -12.44 -2.36 -1.48
N HIS A 117 -13.70 -1.94 -1.39
CA HIS A 117 -14.34 -1.55 -0.14
C HIS A 117 -15.05 -2.74 0.52
N GLY A 118 -15.29 -2.63 1.82
CA GLY A 118 -16.03 -3.64 2.60
C GLY A 118 -17.45 -3.90 2.13
N ASP A 119 -18.11 -2.93 1.49
CA ASP A 119 -19.44 -3.02 0.88
C ASP A 119 -19.43 -3.58 -0.55
N GLY A 120 -18.26 -3.97 -1.06
CA GLY A 120 -18.07 -4.54 -2.39
C GLY A 120 -17.86 -3.52 -3.50
N LEU A 121 -17.90 -2.22 -3.21
CA LEU A 121 -17.53 -1.18 -4.17
C LEU A 121 -16.06 -1.35 -4.59
N SER A 122 -15.77 -1.13 -5.86
CA SER A 122 -14.40 -1.12 -6.36
C SER A 122 -14.13 0.08 -7.24
N VAL A 123 -13.00 0.75 -6.99
CA VAL A 123 -12.71 2.09 -7.51
C VAL A 123 -11.25 2.19 -7.90
N LEU A 124 -10.97 2.78 -9.05
CA LEU A 124 -9.66 3.36 -9.36
C LEU A 124 -9.71 4.83 -8.94
N GLN A 125 -8.94 5.23 -7.94
CA GLN A 125 -8.93 6.61 -7.41
C GLN A 125 -7.50 7.15 -7.39
N TRP A 126 -7.32 8.47 -7.48
CA TRP A 126 -5.98 9.08 -7.51
C TRP A 126 -5.93 10.46 -6.86
N ARG A 127 -4.76 10.81 -6.34
CA ARG A 127 -4.43 12.15 -5.87
C ARG A 127 -3.42 12.76 -6.82
N VAL A 128 -3.80 13.81 -7.54
CA VAL A 128 -2.97 14.44 -8.59
C VAL A 128 -1.69 15.10 -8.07
N ALA A 129 -1.68 15.58 -6.82
CA ALA A 129 -0.51 16.23 -6.24
C ALA A 129 -0.53 16.15 -4.71
N LYS A 130 0.67 16.26 -4.13
CA LYS A 130 0.87 16.26 -2.68
C LYS A 130 -0.09 17.25 -1.96
N GLY A 131 -0.80 16.77 -0.95
CA GLY A 131 -1.71 17.56 -0.12
C GLY A 131 -3.00 18.03 -0.78
N LYS A 132 -3.29 17.66 -2.03
CA LYS A 132 -4.58 17.96 -2.67
C LYS A 132 -5.65 16.97 -2.22
N MET A 133 -6.88 17.45 -2.01
CA MET A 133 -8.05 16.58 -1.87
C MET A 133 -8.32 15.86 -3.20
N MET A 134 -8.73 14.59 -3.14
CA MET A 134 -9.40 13.94 -4.28
C MET A 134 -10.83 14.46 -4.39
N ARG A 135 -11.34 14.52 -5.62
CA ARG A 135 -12.68 15.03 -5.96
C ARG A 135 -13.52 13.93 -6.56
N ASP A 136 -14.80 13.92 -6.17
CA ASP A 136 -15.83 13.12 -6.81
C ASP A 136 -16.58 14.03 -7.81
N PRO A 137 -16.64 13.68 -9.11
CA PRO A 137 -16.17 12.43 -9.73
C PRO A 137 -14.81 12.53 -10.45
N GLU A 138 -14.12 13.67 -10.39
CA GLU A 138 -12.99 13.94 -11.28
C GLU A 138 -11.74 13.09 -11.01
N ASP A 139 -11.58 12.59 -9.78
CA ASP A 139 -10.38 11.90 -9.35
C ASP A 139 -10.61 10.40 -9.05
N GLU A 140 -11.65 9.83 -9.66
CA GLU A 140 -12.00 8.42 -9.55
C GLU A 140 -12.73 7.81 -10.76
N ILE A 141 -12.69 6.48 -10.87
CA ILE A 141 -13.48 5.67 -11.79
C ILE A 141 -14.06 4.49 -11.01
N PHE A 142 -15.37 4.49 -10.85
CA PHE A 142 -16.11 3.37 -10.27
C PHE A 142 -16.22 2.20 -11.25
N SER A 143 -16.04 0.99 -10.73
CA SER A 143 -16.47 -0.22 -11.44
C SER A 143 -17.99 -0.27 -11.59
N LYS A 144 -18.45 -0.84 -12.70
CA LYS A 144 -19.86 -1.16 -12.95
C LYS A 144 -20.37 -2.31 -12.08
N ASP A 145 -19.49 -3.29 -11.83
CA ASP A 145 -19.78 -4.46 -11.00
C ASP A 145 -19.20 -4.31 -9.59
N LYS A 146 -19.70 -5.13 -8.66
CA LYS A 146 -19.30 -5.15 -7.24
C LYS A 146 -18.76 -6.52 -6.83
N ASN A 147 -18.16 -6.57 -5.65
CA ASN A 147 -17.69 -7.81 -4.99
C ASN A 147 -16.62 -8.54 -5.79
N PHE A 148 -15.68 -7.79 -6.38
CA PHE A 148 -14.50 -8.39 -6.96
C PHE A 148 -13.62 -9.03 -5.90
N GLN A 149 -12.88 -10.04 -6.33
CA GLN A 149 -11.84 -10.68 -5.53
C GLN A 149 -10.46 -10.29 -6.05
N THR A 150 -10.25 -10.36 -7.36
CA THR A 150 -8.96 -10.11 -7.97
C THR A 150 -8.89 -8.67 -8.47
N ILE A 151 -7.82 -7.95 -8.12
CA ILE A 151 -7.53 -6.61 -8.67
C ILE A 151 -6.11 -6.60 -9.24
N GLN A 152 -5.97 -5.99 -10.41
CA GLN A 152 -4.71 -5.76 -11.13
C GLN A 152 -4.50 -4.26 -11.37
N ILE A 153 -3.26 -3.80 -11.24
CA ILE A 153 -2.78 -2.54 -11.83
C ILE A 153 -1.71 -2.88 -12.87
N GLU A 154 -1.85 -2.33 -14.07
CA GLU A 154 -0.81 -2.30 -15.10
C GLU A 154 -0.33 -0.86 -15.30
N ARG A 155 0.98 -0.62 -15.19
CA ARG A 155 1.62 0.63 -15.60
C ARG A 155 2.29 0.44 -16.96
N LYS A 156 1.97 1.33 -17.91
CA LYS A 156 2.65 1.49 -19.20
C LYS A 156 2.98 2.97 -19.41
N GLY A 157 4.25 3.34 -19.27
CA GLY A 157 4.65 4.75 -19.23
C GLY A 157 4.01 5.48 -18.05
N ASN A 158 3.22 6.50 -18.34
CA ASN A 158 2.46 7.27 -17.35
C ASN A 158 1.02 6.76 -17.18
N ASN A 159 0.56 5.83 -18.02
CA ASN A 159 -0.80 5.31 -17.95
C ASN A 159 -0.90 4.12 -16.99
N TYR A 160 -1.91 4.16 -16.12
CA TYR A 160 -2.22 3.14 -15.14
C TYR A 160 -3.61 2.59 -15.39
N THR A 161 -3.70 1.28 -15.67
CA THR A 161 -4.95 0.59 -15.94
C THR A 161 -5.31 -0.32 -14.78
N MET A 162 -6.53 -0.16 -14.25
CA MET A 162 -7.12 -1.09 -13.30
C MET A 162 -7.93 -2.15 -14.04
N ARG A 163 -7.70 -3.41 -13.69
CA ARG A 163 -8.58 -4.53 -14.06
C ARG A 163 -9.05 -5.26 -12.81
N ALA A 164 -10.25 -5.81 -12.86
CA ALA A 164 -10.81 -6.55 -11.73
C ALA A 164 -11.61 -7.78 -12.19
N ALA A 165 -11.72 -8.78 -11.31
CA ALA A 165 -12.49 -9.98 -11.56
C ALA A 165 -13.19 -10.48 -10.30
N ALA A 166 -14.41 -11.00 -10.47
CA ALA A 166 -15.03 -11.85 -9.46
C ALA A 166 -14.28 -13.19 -9.35
N LYS A 167 -14.50 -13.92 -8.26
CA LYS A 167 -13.86 -15.22 -8.03
C LYS A 167 -14.10 -16.19 -9.19
N GLY A 168 -13.02 -16.60 -9.86
CA GLY A 168 -13.08 -17.54 -10.99
C GLY A 168 -13.51 -16.93 -12.33
N ALA A 169 -13.75 -15.61 -12.39
CA ALA A 169 -14.07 -14.89 -13.61
C ALA A 169 -12.81 -14.33 -14.29
N PRO A 170 -12.84 -14.01 -15.60
CA PRO A 170 -11.74 -13.30 -16.25
C PRO A 170 -11.62 -11.85 -15.77
N LEU A 171 -10.40 -11.29 -15.83
CA LEU A 171 -10.17 -9.86 -15.60
C LEU A 171 -10.89 -9.01 -16.64
N GLN A 172 -11.55 -7.97 -16.16
CA GLN A 172 -12.21 -6.95 -16.96
C GLN A 172 -11.60 -5.58 -16.66
N GLU A 173 -11.48 -4.73 -17.67
CA GLU A 173 -11.00 -3.37 -17.47
C GLU A 173 -12.05 -2.52 -16.74
N VAL A 174 -11.62 -1.88 -15.65
CA VAL A 174 -12.42 -0.90 -14.91
C VAL A 174 -12.20 0.49 -15.50
N GLY A 175 -10.94 0.85 -15.73
CA GLY A 175 -10.57 2.13 -16.33
C GLY A 175 -9.06 2.36 -16.32
N SER A 176 -8.65 3.47 -16.93
CA SER A 176 -7.26 3.91 -16.97
C SER A 176 -7.13 5.40 -16.67
N HIS A 177 -6.02 5.80 -16.06
CA HIS A 177 -5.69 7.19 -15.81
C HIS A 177 -4.18 7.46 -16.01
N GLU A 178 -3.85 8.65 -16.51
CA GLU A 178 -2.47 9.09 -16.71
C GLU A 178 -1.98 9.88 -15.49
N MET A 179 -0.90 9.41 -14.86
CA MET A 179 -0.29 10.07 -13.71
C MET A 179 1.07 10.68 -14.10
N ASP A 180 1.04 11.82 -14.80
CA ASP A 180 2.25 12.54 -15.23
C ASP A 180 3.16 12.98 -14.09
N ASN A 181 2.58 13.11 -12.90
CA ASN A 181 3.26 13.55 -11.71
C ASN A 181 3.95 12.41 -10.94
N LEU A 182 3.72 11.14 -11.31
CA LEU A 182 4.42 10.00 -10.72
C LEU A 182 5.74 9.74 -11.46
N ASN A 183 6.83 9.86 -10.71
CA ASN A 183 8.19 9.62 -11.21
C ASN A 183 8.39 8.20 -11.79
N LYS A 184 9.54 7.98 -12.44
CA LYS A 184 9.93 6.65 -12.95
C LYS A 184 10.06 5.63 -11.83
N GLU A 185 10.60 6.02 -10.67
CA GLU A 185 10.58 5.22 -9.45
C GLU A 185 9.34 5.55 -8.62
N VAL A 186 8.58 4.52 -8.25
CA VAL A 186 7.39 4.61 -7.40
C VAL A 186 7.41 3.50 -6.35
N MET A 187 6.64 3.66 -5.29
CA MET A 187 6.35 2.60 -4.34
C MET A 187 5.05 1.91 -4.74
N VAL A 188 5.06 0.58 -4.81
CA VAL A 188 3.91 -0.24 -5.21
C VAL A 188 3.70 -1.33 -4.17
N GLY A 189 2.47 -1.48 -3.69
CA GLY A 189 2.21 -2.42 -2.60
C GLY A 189 0.75 -2.65 -2.27
N LEU A 190 0.55 -3.64 -1.40
CA LEU A 190 -0.73 -3.99 -0.79
C LEU A 190 -1.01 -3.04 0.38
N PHE A 191 -2.26 -2.67 0.57
CA PHE A 191 -2.65 -1.85 1.71
C PHE A 191 -3.95 -2.33 2.38
N ILE A 192 -4.14 -1.89 3.63
CA ILE A 192 -5.41 -1.96 4.35
C ILE A 192 -5.66 -0.69 5.16
N CYS A 193 -6.87 -0.14 5.09
CA CYS A 193 -7.36 0.99 5.87
C CYS A 193 -8.73 0.62 6.48
N SER A 194 -8.94 0.90 7.76
CA SER A 194 -10.19 0.57 8.44
C SER A 194 -11.33 1.55 8.17
N HIS A 195 -11.01 2.73 7.63
CA HIS A 195 -11.93 3.87 7.52
C HIS A 195 -12.50 4.34 8.88
N ASN A 196 -11.87 3.87 9.97
CA ASN A 196 -12.22 4.18 11.35
C ASN A 196 -10.96 4.08 12.22
N PRO A 197 -10.37 5.20 12.66
CA PRO A 197 -9.11 5.20 13.41
C PRO A 197 -9.14 4.40 14.72
N ALA A 198 -10.32 4.10 15.27
CA ALA A 198 -10.48 3.34 16.51
C ALA A 198 -10.60 1.81 16.27
N VAL A 199 -10.58 1.34 15.02
CA VAL A 199 -10.76 -0.06 14.66
C VAL A 199 -9.56 -0.55 13.89
N LEU A 200 -9.04 -1.73 14.27
CA LEU A 200 -8.05 -2.47 13.51
C LEU A 200 -8.77 -3.51 12.65
N GLU A 201 -8.76 -3.33 11.34
CA GLU A 201 -9.30 -4.30 10.39
C GLU A 201 -8.22 -5.31 9.98
N GLU A 202 -8.63 -6.45 9.46
CA GLU A 202 -7.74 -7.51 8.98
C GLU A 202 -8.17 -7.99 7.59
N ALA A 203 -7.19 -8.25 6.72
CA ALA A 203 -7.43 -8.82 5.40
C ALA A 203 -6.35 -9.81 5.00
N LYS A 204 -6.75 -10.75 4.14
CA LYS A 204 -5.93 -11.77 3.51
C LYS A 204 -5.72 -11.43 2.05
N PHE A 205 -4.49 -11.66 1.59
CA PHE A 205 -4.07 -11.39 0.23
C PHE A 205 -3.39 -12.64 -0.33
N SER A 206 -3.88 -13.15 -1.44
CA SER A 206 -3.38 -14.38 -2.08
C SER A 206 -3.14 -14.17 -3.56
N ASN A 207 -2.50 -15.15 -4.21
CA ASN A 207 -2.18 -15.10 -5.65
C ASN A 207 -1.46 -13.81 -6.06
N VAL A 208 -0.62 -13.30 -5.16
CA VAL A 208 0.12 -12.05 -5.34
C VAL A 208 1.21 -12.26 -6.39
N THR A 209 1.15 -11.48 -7.45
CA THR A 209 2.13 -11.48 -8.54
C THR A 209 2.63 -10.08 -8.81
N ILE A 210 3.93 -9.97 -9.08
CA ILE A 210 4.60 -8.72 -9.47
C ILE A 210 5.43 -9.05 -10.71
N SER A 211 5.03 -8.51 -11.86
CA SER A 211 5.78 -8.60 -13.11
C SER A 211 6.37 -7.23 -13.44
N LYS A 212 7.67 -7.17 -13.69
CA LYS A 212 8.36 -5.94 -14.12
C LYS A 212 8.53 -5.97 -15.64
N GLY A 213 8.23 -4.87 -16.31
CA GLY A 213 8.54 -4.69 -17.73
C GLY A 213 10.04 -4.86 -17.99
N LYS A 214 10.39 -5.35 -19.19
CA LYS A 214 11.79 -5.38 -19.60
C LYS A 214 12.30 -3.93 -19.70
N LYS A 215 13.48 -3.67 -19.14
CA LYS A 215 14.17 -2.39 -19.27
C LYS A 215 14.49 -2.07 -20.73
#